data_AF-A0A938TWN9-F1
#
_entry.id   AF-A0A938TWN9-F1
#
_cell.length_a   1.000
_cell.length_b   1.000
_cell.length_c   1.000
_cell.angle_alpha   90.00
_cell.angle_beta   90.00
_cell.angle_gamma   90.00
#
_symmetry.space_group_name_H-M   'P 1'
#
loop_
_entity.id
_entity.type
_entity.pdbx_description
1 polymer ?
#
loop_
_entity_poly.entity_id
_entity_poly.type
_entity_poly.pdbx_seq_one_letter_code
_entity_poly.pdbx_strand_id
1 'polypeptide(L)'
;MLISRSTALAFDPKSLEELARKLADAVPPGFAAFRDDLERNFHAVLQGGLAKLDLVTRQEFDIQAAVLRRSRERLEELEQRIAALEKSPGKT
;
A
#
# COMPACT_ATOMS: atom_id res chain seq x y z
N MET A 1 -14.32 -10.77 -17.63
CA MET A 1 -13.05 -10.84 -16.88
C MET A 1 -13.22 -9.99 -15.62
N LEU A 2 -13.31 -10.65 -14.45
CA LEU A 2 -13.61 -10.02 -13.16
C LEU A 2 -12.35 -9.35 -12.60
N ILE A 3 -12.20 -8.03 -12.77
CA ILE A 3 -11.20 -7.29 -11.98
C ILE A 3 -11.87 -6.95 -10.66
N SER A 4 -11.72 -7.88 -9.73
CA SER A 4 -12.16 -7.80 -8.34
C SER A 4 -11.61 -6.53 -7.68
N ARG A 5 -12.47 -5.89 -6.87
CA ARG A 5 -12.20 -4.68 -6.09
C ARG A 5 -10.84 -4.76 -5.40
N SER A 6 -9.89 -3.92 -5.83
CA SER A 6 -8.65 -3.69 -5.07
C SER A 6 -8.98 -2.87 -3.82
N THR A 7 -9.26 -3.54 -2.71
CA THR A 7 -9.05 -2.95 -1.39
C THR A 7 -7.56 -2.66 -1.26
N ALA A 8 -7.16 -1.42 -1.52
CA ALA A 8 -5.82 -0.97 -1.19
C ALA A 8 -5.61 -1.21 0.31
N LEU A 9 -4.52 -1.90 0.70
CA LEU A 9 -4.03 -1.87 2.07
C LEU A 9 -3.57 -0.43 2.35
N ALA A 10 -4.51 0.42 2.73
CA ALA A 10 -4.22 1.74 3.23
C ALA A 10 -3.85 1.58 4.70
N PHE A 11 -2.61 1.91 5.05
CA PHE A 11 -2.22 2.04 6.44
C PHE A 11 -2.91 3.28 7.03
N ASP A 12 -3.87 3.05 7.93
CA ASP A 12 -4.61 4.12 8.62
C ASP A 12 -3.96 4.39 9.99
N PRO A 13 -3.57 5.64 10.31
CA PRO A 13 -3.11 6.01 11.65
C PRO A 13 -4.01 5.51 12.79
N LYS A 14 -5.33 5.44 12.57
CA LYS A 14 -6.29 4.92 13.56
C LYS A 14 -6.07 3.44 13.89
N SER A 15 -5.62 2.65 12.91
CA SER A 15 -5.28 1.23 13.15
C SER A 15 -4.06 1.08 14.05
N LEU A 16 -3.14 2.05 14.03
CA LEU A 16 -1.99 2.08 14.92
C LEU A 16 -2.42 2.39 16.35
N GLU A 17 -3.31 3.37 16.51
CA GLU A 17 -3.91 3.74 17.79
C GLU A 17 -4.65 2.55 18.42
N GLU A 18 -5.44 1.82 17.62
CA GLU A 18 -6.15 0.62 18.07
C GLU A 18 -5.20 -0.51 18.48
N LEU A 19 -4.09 -0.70 17.76
CA LEU A 19 -3.06 -1.67 18.12
C LEU A 19 -2.36 -1.30 19.43
N ALA A 20 -1.96 -0.03 19.59
CA ALA A 20 -1.35 0.47 20.82
C ALA A 20 -2.29 0.28 22.02
N ARG A 21 -3.58 0.59 21.85
CA ARG A 21 -4.60 0.42 22.88
C ARG A 21 -4.83 -1.03 23.25
N LYS A 22 -4.91 -1.94 22.27
CA LYS A 22 -5.02 -3.39 22.53
C LYS A 22 -3.81 -3.94 23.27
N LEU A 23 -2.61 -3.44 22.98
CA LEU A 23 -1.40 -3.79 23.72
C LEU A 23 -1.44 -3.27 25.16
N ALA A 24 -1.93 -2.04 25.37
CA ALA A 24 -2.11 -1.46 26.70
C ALA A 24 -3.19 -2.21 27.53
N ASP A 25 -4.26 -2.68 26.89
CA ASP A 25 -5.31 -3.50 27.53
C ASP A 25 -4.82 -4.91 27.90
N ALA A 26 -3.79 -5.42 27.21
CA ALA A 26 -3.17 -6.71 27.52
C ALA A 26 -2.20 -6.65 28.70
N VAL A 27 -1.96 -5.47 29.28
CA VAL A 27 -1.05 -5.29 30.43
C VAL A 27 -1.66 -5.91 31.70
N PRO A 28 -0.93 -6.77 32.44
CA PRO A 28 -1.45 -7.40 33.65
C PRO A 28 -1.78 -6.36 34.74
N PRO A 29 -2.80 -6.62 35.60
CA PRO A 29 -3.28 -5.66 36.60
C PRO A 29 -2.22 -5.22 37.61
N GLY A 30 -1.19 -6.04 37.87
CA GLY A 30 -0.04 -5.67 38.72
C GLY A 30 0.84 -4.54 38.17
N PHE A 31 0.67 -4.18 36.89
CA PHE A 31 1.44 -3.14 36.21
C PHE A 31 0.56 -1.95 35.76
N ALA A 32 -0.67 -1.83 36.28
CA ALA A 32 -1.61 -0.78 35.89
C ALA A 32 -1.07 0.65 36.09
N ALA A 33 -0.22 0.86 37.10
CA ALA A 33 0.44 2.15 37.34
C ALA A 33 1.44 2.55 36.24
N PHE A 34 1.91 1.60 35.43
CA PHE A 34 2.84 1.81 34.31
C PHE A 34 2.15 1.73 32.95
N ARG A 35 0.81 1.60 32.93
CA ARG A 35 0.05 1.42 31.69
C ARG A 35 0.28 2.56 30.70
N ASP A 36 0.22 3.80 31.18
CA ASP A 36 0.38 4.99 30.33
C ASP A 36 1.81 5.07 29.74
N ASP A 37 2.83 4.72 30.54
CA ASP A 37 4.21 4.67 30.08
C ASP A 37 4.45 3.57 29.04
N LEU A 38 3.83 2.40 29.24
CA LEU A 38 3.87 1.30 28.27
C LEU A 38 3.18 1.68 26.96
N GLU A 39 2.02 2.32 27.03
CA GLU A 39 1.29 2.80 25.85
C GLU A 39 2.15 3.79 25.03
N ARG A 40 2.76 4.78 25.70
CA ARG A 40 3.67 5.74 25.04
C ARG A 40 4.88 5.04 24.41
N ASN A 41 5.46 4.07 25.10
CA ASN A 41 6.59 3.31 24.59
C ASN A 41 6.20 2.44 23.38
N PHE A 42 5.04 1.77 23.41
CA PHE A 42 4.52 1.01 22.28
C PHE A 42 4.25 1.91 21.08
N HIS A 43 3.65 3.08 21.28
CA HIS A 43 3.42 4.05 20.21
C HIS A 43 4.74 4.48 19.55
N ALA A 44 5.77 4.81 20.34
CA ALA A 44 7.08 5.18 19.82
C ALA A 44 7.76 4.03 19.04
N VAL A 45 7.70 2.80 19.55
CA VAL A 45 8.25 1.61 18.88
C VAL A 45 7.53 1.32 17.58
N LEU A 46 6.19 1.41 17.57
CA LEU A 46 5.37 1.17 16.38
C LEU A 46 5.60 2.23 15.31
N GLN A 47 5.66 3.52 15.69
CA GLN A 47 6.02 4.60 14.78
C GLN A 47 7.44 4.42 14.22
N GLY A 48 8.41 4.07 15.06
CA GLY A 48 9.78 3.80 14.63
C GLY A 48 9.90 2.57 13.73
N GLY A 49 9.07 1.55 13.94
CA GLY A 49 8.98 0.36 13.10
C GLY A 49 8.38 0.66 11.72
N LEU A 50 7.28 1.42 11.69
CA LEU A 50 6.66 1.88 10.44
C LEU A 50 7.59 2.77 9.63
N ALA A 51 8.36 3.65 10.27
CA ALA A 51 9.35 4.50 9.59
C ALA A 51 10.50 3.70 8.94
N LYS A 52 10.73 2.45 9.39
CA LYS A 52 11.72 1.53 8.79
C LYS A 52 11.14 0.67 7.68
N LEU A 53 9.82 0.54 7.61
CA LEU A 53 9.18 -0.02 6.43
C LEU A 53 9.28 1.07 5.36
N ASP A 54 9.77 0.73 4.17
CA ASP A 54 9.96 1.66 3.04
C ASP A 54 8.58 2.07 2.48
N LEU A 55 7.81 2.78 3.30
CA LEU A 55 6.43 3.15 3.05
C LEU A 55 6.42 4.34 2.09
N VAL A 56 5.81 4.12 0.92
CA VAL A 56 5.49 5.20 0.00
C VAL A 56 4.20 5.87 0.45
N THR A 57 4.13 7.20 0.25
CA THR A 57 2.90 7.94 0.52
C THR A 57 1.79 7.49 -0.44
N ARG A 58 0.54 7.73 -0.03
CA ARG A 58 -0.61 7.43 -0.89
C ARG A 58 -0.53 8.16 -2.24
N GLN A 59 -0.07 9.40 -2.22
CA GLN A 59 0.09 10.21 -3.42
C GLN A 59 1.14 9.61 -4.37
N GLU A 60 2.29 9.17 -3.86
CA GLU A 60 3.32 8.50 -4.67
C GLU A 60 2.82 7.20 -5.26
N PHE A 61 2.07 6.40 -4.48
CA PHE A 61 1.43 5.19 -5.00
C PHE A 61 0.47 5.49 -6.16
N ASP A 62 -0.41 6.49 -6.00
CA ASP A 62 -1.39 6.85 -7.02
C ASP A 62 -0.71 7.37 -8.29
N ILE A 63 0.42 8.08 -8.17
CA ILE A 63 1.27 8.49 -9.30
C ILE A 63 1.81 7.26 -10.03
N GLN A 64 2.39 6.30 -9.33
CA GLN A 64 2.93 5.09 -9.96
C GLN A 64 1.84 4.25 -10.63
N ALA A 65 0.66 4.16 -10.01
CA ALA A 65 -0.49 3.50 -10.59
C ALA A 65 -0.96 4.17 -11.89
N ALA A 66 -0.91 5.51 -11.97
CA ALA A 66 -1.21 6.26 -13.18
C ALA A 66 -0.17 6.01 -14.28
N VAL A 67 1.12 6.00 -13.94
CA VAL A 67 2.20 5.66 -14.88
C VAL A 67 2.00 4.26 -15.46
N LEU A 68 1.72 3.27 -14.60
CA LEU A 68 1.49 1.89 -15.03
C LEU A 68 0.27 1.77 -15.97
N ARG A 69 -0.81 2.49 -15.68
CA ARG A 69 -2.00 2.53 -16.54
C ARG A 69 -1.67 3.04 -17.94
N ARG A 70 -0.97 4.17 -18.02
CA ARG A 70 -0.53 4.77 -19.29
C ARG A 70 0.39 3.82 -20.07
N SER A 71 1.27 3.10 -19.39
CA SER A 71 2.14 2.11 -20.03
C SER A 71 1.34 0.96 -20.63
N ARG A 72 0.27 0.48 -19.95
CA ARG A 72 -0.63 -0.54 -20.51
C ARG A 72 -1.37 -0.06 -21.74
N GLU A 73 -1.92 1.16 -21.70
CA GLU A 73 -2.59 1.77 -22.86
C GLU A 73 -1.66 1.85 -24.07
N ARG A 74 -0.40 2.25 -23.86
CA ARG A 74 0.61 2.28 -24.93
C ARG A 74 0.98 0.90 -25.45
N LEU A 75 1.07 -0.11 -24.58
CA LEU A 75 1.33 -1.48 -25.01
C LEU A 75 0.20 -2.00 -25.89
N GLU A 76 -1.06 -1.79 -25.49
CA GLU A 76 -2.23 -2.18 -26.29
C GLU A 76 -2.23 -1.49 -27.67
N GLU A 77 -1.90 -0.20 -27.74
CA GLU A 77 -1.79 0.53 -29.01
C GLU A 77 -0.69 -0.06 -29.91
N LEU A 78 0.49 -0.35 -29.35
CA LEU A 78 1.60 -0.94 -30.09
C LEU A 78 1.28 -2.36 -30.57
N GLU A 79 0.64 -3.18 -29.74
CA GLU A 79 0.16 -4.51 -30.11
C GLU A 79 -0.83 -4.44 -31.30
N GLN A 80 -1.76 -3.49 -31.29
CA GLN A 80 -2.67 -3.28 -32.42
C GLN A 80 -1.93 -2.87 -33.70
N ARG A 81 -0.96 -1.96 -33.59
CA ARG A 81 -0.13 -1.54 -34.74
C ARG A 81 0.66 -2.71 -35.31
N ILE A 82 1.29 -3.52 -34.46
CA ILE A 82 2.02 -4.72 -34.89
C ILE A 82 1.06 -5.70 -35.57
N ALA A 83 -0.10 -5.99 -34.98
CA ALA A 83 -1.08 -6.89 -35.60
C ALA A 83 -1.59 -6.38 -36.96
N ALA A 84 -1.72 -5.06 -37.14
CA ALA A 84 -2.08 -4.46 -38.42
C ALA A 84 -0.95 -4.60 -39.47
N LEU A 85 0.30 -4.47 -39.04
CA LEU A 85 1.48 -4.66 -39.90
C LEU A 85 1.67 -6.13 -40.28
N GLU A 86 1.49 -7.07 -39.35
CA GLU A 86 1.56 -8.51 -39.61
C GLU A 86 0.46 -8.97 -40.58
N LYS A 87 -0.70 -8.30 -40.58
CA LYS A 87 -1.80 -8.55 -41.53
C LYS A 87 -1.63 -7.86 -42.88
N SER A 88 -0.72 -6.88 -43.00
CA SER A 88 -0.31 -6.37 -44.30
C SER A 88 0.80 -7.28 -44.83
N PRO A 89 0.55 -8.16 -45.81
CA PRO A 89 1.62 -8.93 -46.39
C PRO A 89 2.60 -7.92 -47.00
N GLY A 90 3.88 -8.03 -46.60
CA GLY A 90 4.94 -7.20 -47.13
C GLY A 90 4.81 -7.14 -48.65
N LYS A 91 4.54 -5.94 -49.18
CA LYS A 91 4.68 -5.67 -50.61
C LYS A 91 6.17 -5.79 -50.94
N THR A 92 6.58 -6.99 -51.31
CA THR A 92 7.81 -7.29 -52.05
C THR A 92 7.44 -8.27 -53.14
#